data_AF-A0A151JNW3-F1
#
_entry.id   AF-A0A151JNW3-F1
#
_cell.length_a   1.000
_cell.length_b   1.000
_cell.length_c   1.000
_cell.angle_alpha   90.00
_cell.angle_beta   90.00
_cell.angle_gamma   90.00
#
_symmetry.space_group_name_H-M   'P 1'
#
loop_
_entity.id
_entity.type
_entity.pdbx_description
1 polymer ?
#
loop_
_entity_poly.entity_id
_entity_poly.type
_entity_poly.pdbx_seq_one_letter_code
_entity_poly.pdbx_strand_id
1 'polypeptide(L)'
;HRTVRILGRIYALTRTGYKFLEIGINVGLPSYVEIAIGDNRGNELILSIETWKRLYEQRWNVQNCLRNHCKGNSITVGPLTVRFSTIENAKIVCLESPDHSINWLVSSRKSDTKFTRFSNISSTVTDAKDIQNVICASDYFDKNQLLDCELLAVVFCA
;
A
#
# COMPACT_ATOMS: atom_id res chain seq x y z
N HIS A 1 23.46 -12.05 4.30
CA HIS A 1 24.00 -10.68 4.29
C HIS A 1 22.89 -9.78 3.76
N ARG A 2 22.40 -8.80 4.52
CA ARG A 2 21.36 -7.88 4.03
C ARG A 2 21.99 -7.03 2.93
N THR A 3 21.48 -7.12 1.72
CA THR A 3 21.93 -6.29 0.60
C THR A 3 21.52 -4.84 0.89
N VAL A 4 22.43 -3.90 0.69
CA VAL A 4 22.16 -2.50 1.00
C VAL A 4 21.23 -1.92 -0.06
N ARG A 5 20.02 -1.49 0.33
CA ARG A 5 19.14 -0.68 -0.51
C ARG A 5 19.55 0.78 -0.35
N ILE A 6 20.02 1.39 -1.42
CA ILE A 6 20.26 2.83 -1.49
C ILE A 6 19.06 3.51 -2.14
N LEU A 7 18.91 4.81 -1.89
CA LEU A 7 17.86 5.64 -2.51
C LEU A 7 16.45 5.05 -2.32
N GLY A 8 16.23 4.34 -1.21
CA GLY A 8 14.98 3.70 -0.87
C GLY A 8 13.94 4.69 -0.34
N ARG A 9 12.66 4.43 -0.64
CA ARG A 9 11.53 5.11 -0.01
C ARG A 9 10.66 4.08 0.70
N ILE A 10 10.31 4.39 1.96
CA ILE A 10 9.52 3.53 2.85
C ILE A 10 8.12 4.13 2.99
N TYR A 11 7.10 3.32 2.73
CA TYR A 11 5.70 3.65 2.87
C TYR A 11 5.09 2.83 3.99
N ALA A 12 4.57 3.49 5.03
CA ALA A 12 3.91 2.79 6.13
C ALA A 12 2.63 2.08 5.65
N LEU A 13 2.52 0.78 5.87
CA LEU A 13 1.32 -0.02 5.56
C LEU A 13 0.36 -0.10 6.75
N THR A 14 0.83 0.22 7.95
CA THR A 14 0.00 0.35 9.15
C THR A 14 0.20 1.71 9.80
N ARG A 15 -0.81 2.19 10.53
CA ARG A 15 -0.74 3.47 11.26
C ARG A 15 0.43 3.56 12.23
N THR A 16 0.83 2.43 12.80
CA THR A 16 1.95 2.34 13.76
C THR A 16 3.32 2.31 13.06
N GLY A 17 3.37 2.26 11.73
CA GLY A 17 4.59 1.99 10.97
C GLY A 17 5.15 0.60 11.22
N TYR A 18 4.41 -0.28 11.92
CA TYR A 18 4.86 -1.63 12.25
C TYR A 18 5.12 -2.46 10.99
N LYS A 19 4.33 -2.25 9.93
CA LYS A 19 4.59 -2.81 8.59
C LYS A 19 4.79 -1.69 7.58
N PHE A 20 5.64 -1.95 6.60
CA PHE A 20 5.97 -0.99 5.55
C PHE A 20 6.21 -1.66 4.21
N LEU A 21 6.05 -0.89 3.13
CA LEU A 21 6.49 -1.21 1.79
C LEU A 21 7.73 -0.36 1.52
N GLU A 22 8.84 -0.99 1.15
CA GLU A 22 10.05 -0.31 0.73
C GLU A 22 10.27 -0.54 -0.76
N ILE A 23 10.60 0.54 -1.48
CA ILE A 23 11.06 0.49 -2.86
C ILE A 23 12.45 1.12 -2.88
N GLY A 24 13.48 0.38 -3.25
CA GLY A 24 14.86 0.87 -3.23
C GLY A 24 15.75 0.23 -4.28
N ILE A 25 16.95 0.79 -4.46
CA ILE A 25 17.94 0.29 -5.41
C ILE A 25 18.92 -0.59 -4.66
N ASN A 26 18.99 -1.85 -5.03
CA ASN A 26 19.99 -2.78 -4.57
C ASN A 26 21.29 -2.60 -5.39
N VAL A 27 22.40 -2.31 -4.71
CA VAL A 27 23.71 -1.97 -5.32
C VAL A 27 24.54 -3.19 -5.75
N GLY A 28 23.89 -4.30 -6.09
CA GLY A 28 24.55 -5.44 -6.73
C GLY A 28 25.21 -5.05 -8.07
N LEU A 29 26.01 -5.97 -8.61
CA LEU A 29 26.52 -5.89 -9.99
C LEU A 29 25.75 -6.92 -10.84
N PRO A 30 24.78 -6.52 -11.70
CA PRO A 30 24.26 -5.17 -11.92
C PRO A 30 23.30 -4.71 -10.81
N SER A 31 23.14 -3.40 -10.67
CA SER A 31 22.22 -2.82 -9.68
C SER A 31 20.78 -2.94 -10.18
N TYR A 32 19.83 -3.18 -9.27
CA TYR A 32 18.43 -3.41 -9.64
C TYR A 32 17.47 -2.81 -8.61
N VAL A 33 16.24 -2.53 -9.06
CA VAL A 33 15.16 -2.07 -8.18
C VAL A 33 14.58 -3.27 -7.42
N GLU A 34 14.49 -3.13 -6.11
CA GLU A 34 13.93 -4.12 -5.21
C GLU A 34 12.70 -3.54 -4.51
N ILE A 35 11.63 -4.34 -4.45
CA ILE A 35 10.39 -4.00 -3.77
C ILE A 35 10.24 -5.00 -2.63
N ALA A 36 10.04 -4.51 -1.41
CA ALA A 36 9.92 -5.37 -0.24
C ALA A 36 8.79 -4.92 0.68
N ILE A 37 8.11 -5.89 1.29
CA ILE A 37 7.18 -5.65 2.37
C ILE A 37 7.88 -6.06 3.66
N GLY A 38 8.15 -5.09 4.53
CA GLY A 38 8.89 -5.30 5.77
C GLY A 38 8.08 -5.02 7.03
N ASP A 39 8.66 -5.39 8.17
CA ASP A 39 8.19 -4.99 9.49
C ASP A 39 9.32 -4.40 10.35
N ASN A 40 8.96 -3.75 11.45
CA ASN A 40 9.91 -3.11 12.36
C ASN A 40 10.78 -4.10 13.16
N ARG A 41 10.59 -5.41 12.98
CA ARG A 41 11.43 -6.47 13.57
C ARG A 41 12.55 -6.89 12.62
N GLY A 42 12.63 -6.29 11.44
CA GLY A 42 13.62 -6.60 10.42
C GLY A 42 13.25 -7.79 9.53
N ASN A 43 12.00 -8.27 9.60
CA ASN A 43 11.52 -9.23 8.63
C ASN A 43 11.23 -8.48 7.33
N GLU A 44 11.60 -9.08 6.18
CA GLU A 44 11.27 -8.54 4.86
C GLU A 44 10.84 -9.65 3.90
N LEU A 45 9.75 -9.41 3.17
CA LEU A 45 9.33 -10.17 2.00
C LEU A 45 9.75 -9.42 0.75
N ILE A 46 10.78 -9.90 0.07
CA ILE A 46 11.23 -9.34 -1.20
C ILE A 46 10.31 -9.86 -2.31
N LEU A 47 9.80 -8.94 -3.12
CA LEU A 47 8.94 -9.23 -4.26
C LEU A 47 9.72 -9.03 -5.55
N SER A 48 9.65 -10.02 -6.44
CA SER A 48 10.12 -9.82 -7.81
C SER A 48 9.25 -8.76 -8.50
N ILE A 49 9.83 -8.07 -9.50
CA ILE A 49 9.08 -7.08 -10.29
C ILE A 49 7.87 -7.71 -11.00
N GLU A 50 7.97 -8.98 -11.40
CA GLU A 50 6.88 -9.73 -12.02
C GLU A 50 5.75 -10.00 -11.01
N THR A 51 6.10 -10.46 -9.80
CA THR A 51 5.15 -10.68 -8.71
C THR A 51 4.44 -9.39 -8.33
N TRP A 52 5.17 -8.27 -8.23
CA TRP A 52 4.61 -6.96 -7.93
C TRP A 52 3.62 -6.49 -9.01
N LYS A 53 3.99 -6.61 -10.29
CA LYS A 53 3.10 -6.25 -11.41
C LYS A 53 1.81 -7.06 -11.38
N ARG A 54 1.92 -8.39 -11.22
CA ARG A 54 0.75 -9.26 -11.09
C ARG A 54 -0.11 -8.89 -9.87
N LEU A 55 0.50 -8.55 -8.74
CA LEU A 55 -0.24 -8.12 -7.54
C LEU A 55 -1.00 -6.82 -7.81
N TYR A 56 -0.37 -5.88 -8.50
CA TYR A 56 -0.96 -4.61 -8.90
C TYR A 56 -2.12 -4.79 -9.88
N GLU A 57 -2.02 -5.71 -10.84
CA GLU A 57 -3.12 -6.06 -11.74
C GLU A 57 -4.32 -6.66 -10.97
N GLN A 58 -4.05 -7.39 -9.89
CA GLN A 58 -5.08 -7.94 -9.01
C GLN A 58 -5.67 -6.92 -8.01
N ARG A 59 -5.29 -5.64 -8.07
CA ARG A 59 -5.71 -4.61 -7.09
C ARG A 59 -7.22 -4.54 -6.88
N TRP A 60 -8.01 -4.69 -7.94
CA TRP A 60 -9.48 -4.64 -7.87
C TRP A 60 -10.04 -5.87 -7.17
N ASN A 61 -9.47 -7.05 -7.45
CA ASN A 61 -9.86 -8.31 -6.80
C ASN A 61 -9.50 -8.28 -5.30
N VAL A 62 -8.31 -7.79 -4.96
CA VAL A 62 -7.88 -7.58 -3.57
C VAL A 62 -8.82 -6.61 -2.84
N GLN A 63 -9.15 -5.47 -3.46
CA GLN A 63 -10.09 -4.51 -2.88
C GLN A 63 -11.50 -5.08 -2.73
N ASN A 64 -11.97 -5.84 -3.71
CA ASN A 64 -13.27 -6.48 -3.68
C ASN A 64 -13.34 -7.53 -2.56
N CYS A 65 -12.29 -8.34 -2.39
CA CYS A 65 -12.14 -9.30 -1.30
C CYS A 65 -12.01 -8.65 0.08
N LEU A 66 -11.43 -7.44 0.14
CA LEU A 66 -11.44 -6.64 1.35
C LEU A 66 -12.80 -6.01 1.61
N ARG A 67 -13.59 -5.64 0.61
CA ARG A 67 -14.92 -5.03 0.83
C ARG A 67 -15.94 -6.06 1.23
N ASN A 68 -16.09 -7.09 0.41
CA ASN A 68 -17.04 -8.17 0.61
C ASN A 68 -16.34 -9.23 1.44
N HIS A 69 -16.91 -9.64 2.59
CA HIS A 69 -16.34 -10.69 3.44
C HIS A 69 -16.10 -11.97 2.63
N CYS A 70 -14.91 -12.09 2.03
CA CYS A 70 -14.51 -13.26 1.28
C CYS A 70 -14.15 -14.34 2.28
N LYS A 71 -15.14 -15.10 2.74
CA LYS A 71 -14.90 -16.38 3.41
C LYS A 71 -14.25 -17.32 2.40
N GLY A 72 -12.92 -17.46 2.49
CA GLY A 72 -12.19 -18.55 1.84
C GLY A 72 -11.54 -18.26 0.48
N ASN A 73 -11.58 -17.02 -0.03
CA ASN A 73 -10.89 -16.73 -1.29
C ASN A 73 -9.42 -16.40 -1.03
N SER A 74 -8.51 -17.10 -1.69
CA SER A 74 -7.13 -16.67 -1.89
C SER A 74 -6.95 -16.19 -3.33
N ILE A 75 -6.03 -15.26 -3.53
CA ILE A 75 -5.61 -14.82 -4.86
C ILE A 75 -4.17 -15.29 -5.03
N THR A 76 -3.92 -16.09 -6.05
CA THR A 76 -2.56 -16.51 -6.40
C THR A 76 -1.95 -15.52 -7.38
N VAL A 77 -0.74 -15.07 -7.08
CA VAL A 77 0.01 -14.04 -7.81
C VAL A 77 1.42 -14.58 -8.06
N GLY A 78 1.56 -15.41 -9.10
CA GLY A 78 2.78 -16.17 -9.34
C GLY A 78 3.10 -17.08 -8.14
N PRO A 79 4.29 -16.96 -7.50
CA PRO A 79 4.61 -17.74 -6.31
C PRO A 79 3.87 -17.23 -5.06
N LEU A 80 3.31 -16.01 -5.07
CA LEU A 80 2.72 -15.41 -3.88
C LEU A 80 1.24 -15.81 -3.75
N THR A 81 0.84 -16.26 -2.57
CA THR A 81 -0.57 -16.46 -2.22
C THR A 81 -1.04 -15.32 -1.32
N VAL A 82 -2.07 -14.60 -1.75
CA VAL A 82 -2.72 -13.54 -1.00
C VAL A 82 -3.98 -14.11 -0.35
N ARG A 83 -4.04 -14.14 0.98
CA ARG A 83 -5.20 -14.61 1.73
C ARG A 83 -5.85 -13.46 2.48
N PHE A 84 -7.15 -13.58 2.70
CA PHE A 84 -7.92 -12.58 3.41
C PHE A 84 -8.46 -13.20 4.70
N SER A 85 -8.31 -12.49 5.81
CA SER A 85 -8.80 -12.93 7.10
C SER A 85 -9.36 -11.76 7.89
N THR A 86 -10.00 -12.07 9.01
CA THR A 86 -10.53 -11.08 9.94
C THR A 86 -10.14 -11.49 11.35
N ILE A 87 -9.48 -10.60 12.07
CA ILE A 87 -9.15 -10.76 13.49
C ILE A 87 -9.75 -9.57 14.22
N GLU A 88 -10.57 -9.79 15.24
CA GLU A 88 -11.19 -8.71 16.04
C GLU A 88 -11.84 -7.61 15.18
N ASN A 89 -12.63 -8.01 14.17
CA ASN A 89 -13.27 -7.12 13.19
C ASN A 89 -12.30 -6.28 12.32
N ALA A 90 -11.00 -6.47 12.44
CA ALA A 90 -10.00 -5.90 11.55
C ALA A 90 -9.81 -6.80 10.33
N LYS A 91 -9.91 -6.22 9.13
CA LYS A 91 -9.63 -6.94 7.89
C LYS A 91 -8.12 -7.05 7.70
N ILE A 92 -7.67 -8.23 7.33
CA ILE A 92 -6.26 -8.56 7.20
C ILE A 92 -6.01 -9.19 5.84
N VAL A 93 -4.91 -8.79 5.23
CA VAL A 93 -4.32 -9.43 4.06
C VAL A 93 -3.09 -10.19 4.52
N CYS A 94 -3.05 -11.50 4.32
CA CYS A 94 -1.88 -12.33 4.52
C CYS A 94 -1.19 -12.57 3.18
N LEU A 95 0.11 -12.30 3.09
CA LEU A 95 0.91 -12.69 1.94
C LEU A 95 1.73 -13.92 2.34
N GLU A 96 1.68 -14.98 1.54
CA GLU A 96 2.38 -16.24 1.78
C GLU A 96 3.27 -16.52 0.56
N SER A 97 4.56 -16.77 0.79
CA SER A 97 5.52 -17.15 -0.25
C SER A 97 6.06 -18.56 0.04
N PRO A 98 6.24 -19.43 -0.98
CA PRO A 98 6.78 -20.78 -0.81
C PRO A 98 8.18 -20.79 -0.21
N ASP A 99 9.02 -19.81 -0.59
CA ASP A 99 10.42 -19.79 -0.19
C ASP A 99 10.60 -19.33 1.26
N HIS A 100 9.67 -18.51 1.78
CA HIS A 100 9.65 -17.98 3.14
C HIS A 100 8.21 -17.97 3.66
N SER A 101 7.77 -19.08 4.27
CA SER A 101 6.45 -19.21 4.89
C SER A 101 6.37 -18.42 6.21
N ILE A 102 6.48 -17.10 6.13
CA ILE A 102 6.08 -16.17 7.19
C ILE A 102 4.70 -15.66 6.78
N ASN A 103 3.68 -15.92 7.61
CA ASN A 103 2.34 -15.38 7.38
C ASN A 103 2.37 -13.85 7.50
N TRP A 104 2.36 -13.13 6.38
CA TRP A 104 2.50 -11.67 6.38
C TRP A 104 1.18 -10.95 6.61
N LEU A 105 0.82 -10.74 7.86
CA LEU A 105 -0.43 -10.06 8.26
C LEU A 105 -0.41 -8.53 8.02
N VAL A 106 -0.88 -8.02 6.90
CA VAL A 106 -1.12 -6.58 6.69
C VAL A 106 -2.53 -6.25 7.18
N SER A 107 -2.64 -5.51 8.29
CA SER A 107 -3.94 -5.06 8.79
C SER A 107 -4.42 -3.88 7.95
N SER A 108 -5.48 -4.10 7.16
CA SER A 108 -6.21 -3.04 6.48
C SER A 108 -7.14 -2.38 7.50
N ARG A 109 -6.60 -1.41 8.27
CA ARG A 109 -7.42 -0.44 9.00
C ARG A 109 -7.27 0.93 8.35
N LYS A 110 -8.15 1.14 7.35
CA LYS A 110 -8.71 2.38 6.78
C LYS A 110 -7.79 3.62 6.71
N SER A 111 -7.29 3.91 5.51
CA SER A 111 -7.11 5.28 4.99
C SER A 111 -8.35 5.81 4.24
N ASP A 112 -9.47 5.05 4.28
CA ASP A 112 -10.69 5.36 3.51
C ASP A 112 -11.31 6.73 3.86
N THR A 113 -11.25 7.19 5.12
CA THR A 113 -11.98 8.40 5.51
C THR A 113 -11.40 9.67 4.87
N LYS A 114 -10.06 9.78 4.76
CA LYS A 114 -9.43 10.96 4.14
C LYS A 114 -9.57 10.94 2.62
N PHE A 115 -9.36 9.79 2.00
CA PHE A 115 -9.58 9.63 0.55
C PHE A 115 -11.03 9.93 0.17
N THR A 116 -12.02 9.40 0.91
CA THR A 116 -13.44 9.67 0.64
C THR A 116 -13.76 11.16 0.81
N ARG A 117 -13.20 11.85 1.81
CA ARG A 117 -13.40 13.29 2.00
C ARG A 117 -12.84 14.11 0.83
N PHE A 118 -11.61 13.83 0.42
CA PHE A 118 -10.99 14.54 -0.72
C PHE A 118 -11.70 14.23 -2.04
N SER A 119 -12.16 12.99 -2.24
CA SER A 119 -12.96 12.62 -3.41
C SER A 119 -14.32 13.32 -3.44
N ASN A 120 -14.99 13.45 -2.30
CA ASN A 120 -16.26 14.18 -2.22
C ASN A 120 -16.07 15.67 -2.51
N ILE A 121 -14.99 16.27 -1.99
CA ILE A 121 -14.64 17.66 -2.28
C ILE A 121 -14.37 17.82 -3.78
N SER A 122 -13.50 16.98 -4.34
CA SER A 122 -13.15 16.98 -5.76
C SER A 122 -14.38 16.85 -6.66
N SER A 123 -15.38 16.03 -6.29
CA SER A 123 -16.62 15.89 -7.08
C SER A 123 -17.52 17.13 -7.12
N THR A 124 -17.29 18.10 -6.22
CA THR A 124 -18.03 19.38 -6.21
C THR A 124 -17.35 20.47 -7.04
N VAL A 125 -16.13 20.24 -7.51
CA VAL A 125 -15.34 21.23 -8.26
C VAL A 125 -15.49 20.97 -9.75
N THR A 126 -15.88 22.01 -10.49
CA THR A 126 -16.15 21.92 -11.94
C THR A 126 -14.88 22.02 -12.79
N ASP A 127 -13.87 22.79 -12.34
CA ASP A 127 -12.56 22.90 -13.00
C ASP A 127 -11.53 22.04 -12.26
N ALA A 128 -10.91 21.12 -12.98
CA ALA A 128 -9.89 20.22 -12.42
C ALA A 128 -8.69 20.98 -11.83
N LYS A 129 -8.38 22.17 -12.32
CA LYS A 129 -7.27 23.00 -11.82
C LYS A 129 -7.51 23.52 -10.41
N ASP A 130 -8.77 23.64 -9.99
CA ASP A 130 -9.14 24.16 -8.69
C ASP A 130 -9.24 23.08 -7.61
N ILE A 131 -9.27 21.79 -7.99
CA ILE A 131 -9.40 20.66 -7.05
C ILE A 131 -8.31 20.73 -5.98
N GLN A 132 -7.07 21.01 -6.38
CA GLN A 132 -5.96 21.13 -5.44
C GLN A 132 -6.19 22.24 -4.41
N ASN A 133 -6.60 23.41 -4.87
CA ASN A 133 -6.79 24.58 -4.03
C ASN A 133 -7.94 24.36 -3.03
N VAL A 134 -9.02 23.72 -3.47
CA VAL A 134 -10.18 23.44 -2.61
C VAL A 134 -9.85 22.36 -1.57
N ILE A 135 -9.09 21.31 -1.93
CA ILE A 135 -8.66 20.30 -0.96
C ILE A 135 -7.71 20.93 0.08
N CYS A 136 -6.74 21.73 -0.35
CA CYS A 136 -5.81 22.47 0.52
C CYS A 136 -6.51 23.42 1.50
N ALA A 137 -7.61 24.03 1.07
CA ALA A 137 -8.40 24.95 1.87
C ALA A 137 -9.38 24.25 2.82
N SER A 138 -9.57 22.94 2.70
CA SER A 138 -10.49 22.19 3.56
C SER A 138 -9.92 21.96 4.96
N ASP A 139 -10.82 21.87 5.94
CA ASP A 139 -10.53 21.49 7.32
C ASP A 139 -10.04 20.03 7.48
N TYR A 140 -10.13 19.24 6.41
CA TYR A 140 -9.67 17.85 6.36
C TYR A 140 -8.21 17.70 5.93
N PHE A 141 -7.62 18.75 5.34
CA PHE A 141 -6.25 18.75 4.87
C PHE A 141 -5.32 19.38 5.90
N ASP A 142 -4.32 18.62 6.34
CA ASP A 142 -3.24 19.11 7.18
C ASP A 142 -1.91 19.00 6.42
N LYS A 143 -1.32 20.16 6.08
CA LYS A 143 -0.03 20.24 5.39
C LYS A 143 1.13 19.59 6.15
N ASN A 144 0.98 19.41 7.47
CA ASN A 144 1.97 18.74 8.31
C ASN A 144 1.75 17.21 8.35
N GLN A 145 0.65 16.72 7.78
CA GLN A 145 0.36 15.29 7.63
C GLN A 145 0.79 14.81 6.25
N LEU A 146 1.85 14.00 6.22
CA LEU A 146 2.44 13.48 4.97
C LEU A 146 1.43 12.77 4.06
N LEU A 147 0.48 12.04 4.66
CA LEU A 147 -0.58 11.33 3.91
C LEU A 147 -1.48 12.28 3.10
N ASP A 148 -1.72 13.49 3.60
CA ASP A 148 -2.59 14.47 2.95
C ASP A 148 -1.88 15.09 1.76
N CYS A 149 -0.60 15.42 1.96
CA CYS A 149 0.29 15.92 0.91
C CYS A 149 0.46 14.91 -0.22
N GLU A 150 0.63 13.61 0.09
CA GLU A 150 0.75 12.56 -0.93
C GLU A 150 -0.56 12.29 -1.66
N LEU A 151 -1.69 12.21 -0.94
CA LEU A 151 -3.00 12.05 -1.57
C LEU A 151 -3.29 13.21 -2.53
N LEU A 152 -3.03 14.45 -2.11
CA LEU A 152 -3.19 15.62 -2.95
C LEU A 152 -2.29 15.54 -4.20
N ALA A 153 -0.98 15.33 -4.00
CA ALA A 153 0.00 15.38 -5.08
C ALA A 153 -0.11 14.24 -6.10
N VAL A 154 -0.46 13.02 -5.65
CA VAL A 154 -0.45 11.83 -6.50
C VAL A 154 -1.83 11.51 -7.09
N VAL A 155 -2.92 11.82 -6.37
CA VAL A 155 -4.27 11.41 -6.77
C VAL A 155 -5.08 12.57 -7.37
N PHE A 156 -4.92 13.79 -6.86
CA PHE A 156 -5.81 14.91 -7.18
C PHE A 156 -5.13 16.07 -7.94
N CYS A 157 -3.83 15.96 -8.22
CA CYS A 157 -3.05 16.95 -8.99
C CYS A 157 -2.59 16.44 -10.38
N ALA A 158 -3.22 15.39 -10.92
CA ALA A 158 -2.88 14.81 -12.22
C ALA A 158 -3.59 15.51 -13.40
#